data_AF-A0A523S193-F1
#
_entry.id   AF-A0A523S193-F1
#
_cell.length_a   1.000
_cell.length_b   1.000
_cell.length_c   1.000
_cell.angle_alpha   90.00
_cell.angle_beta   90.00
_cell.angle_gamma   90.00
#
_symmetry.space_group_name_H-M   'P 1'
#
loop_
_entity.id
_entity.type
_entity.pdbx_description
1 polymer ?
#
loop_
_entity_poly.entity_id
_entity_poly.type
_entity_poly.pdbx_seq_one_letter_code
_entity_poly.pdbx_strand_id
1 'polypeptide(L)'
;MEHDDAASRKSGSVEFESSCHGIPKDYIKRLSMLDVRAEGGNDIVIDEKSSVDTDSRPLLRVSVYGGKKKEVFESIERHIGVSEEAELYHTWVNVSAMKRLAFLFEGGVESAGGIIEIVCMFAVLVLLLALFAFWQLVIAIIVLIVMALFSGGAALKYLRGTFLSVPLDSVDLKAVAQLTKEQVTAGRFVNVAIDNAEKNIGPIALASSKATRLFKTGIHIALLTATLFLVLEVAFRFLAAQWAFDAMILLVFGWAFFFGIALMDGGVVLRYQLSKKLSNQT
;
A
#
# COMPACT_ATOMS: atom_id res chain seq x y z
N MET A 1 -54.31 -15.46 -17.79
CA MET A 1 -54.50 -15.38 -16.34
C MET A 1 -53.22 -15.95 -15.75
N GLU A 2 -52.24 -15.10 -15.43
CA GLU A 2 -52.12 -14.43 -14.09
C GLU A 2 -52.11 -15.52 -13.00
N HIS A 3 -51.12 -15.67 -12.13
CA HIS A 3 -50.33 -14.67 -11.41
C HIS A 3 -49.08 -15.32 -10.76
N ASP A 4 -48.00 -14.55 -10.73
CA ASP A 4 -46.99 -14.30 -9.68
C ASP A 4 -46.78 -15.18 -8.41
N ASP A 5 -45.48 -15.22 -8.08
CA ASP A 5 -44.84 -15.01 -6.77
C ASP A 5 -44.36 -16.15 -5.84
N ALA A 6 -43.02 -16.16 -5.75
CA ALA A 6 -42.21 -16.06 -4.53
C ALA A 6 -41.72 -17.31 -3.76
N ALA A 7 -40.37 -17.34 -3.68
CA ALA A 7 -39.53 -17.67 -2.52
C ALA A 7 -39.38 -19.14 -2.06
N SER A 8 -38.15 -19.66 -2.08
CA SER A 8 -37.30 -19.69 -0.87
C SER A 8 -35.96 -20.41 -1.12
N ARG A 9 -34.95 -19.94 -0.39
CA ARG A 9 -33.52 -20.26 -0.42
C ARG A 9 -33.21 -21.65 0.15
N LYS A 10 -32.08 -22.23 -0.28
CA LYS A 10 -31.08 -22.86 0.61
C LYS A 10 -29.73 -22.96 -0.12
N SER A 11 -28.94 -21.89 -0.02
CA SER A 11 -27.49 -21.93 -0.25
C SER A 11 -26.84 -22.34 1.07
N GLY A 12 -26.19 -23.50 1.08
CA GLY A 12 -25.40 -23.96 2.21
C GLY A 12 -24.06 -23.24 2.23
N SER A 13 -23.89 -22.32 3.17
CA SER A 13 -22.59 -21.76 3.53
C SER A 13 -21.91 -22.70 4.53
N VAL A 14 -20.77 -23.24 4.13
CA VAL A 14 -19.83 -23.96 5.01
C VAL A 14 -19.21 -22.95 5.97
N GLU A 15 -19.46 -23.10 7.27
CA GLU A 15 -18.77 -22.36 8.33
C GLU A 15 -17.34 -22.88 8.48
N PHE A 16 -16.37 -22.00 8.24
CA PHE A 16 -15.00 -22.17 8.75
C PHE A 16 -14.93 -21.45 10.11
N GLU A 17 -14.98 -22.22 11.20
CA GLU A 17 -14.61 -21.75 12.53
C GLU A 17 -13.10 -21.49 12.57
N SER A 18 -12.71 -20.22 12.49
CA SER A 18 -11.40 -19.74 12.95
C SER A 18 -11.59 -19.14 14.34
N SER A 19 -11.24 -19.93 15.34
CA SER A 19 -11.19 -19.53 16.75
C SER A 19 -10.12 -18.46 16.98
N CYS A 20 -10.50 -17.19 16.83
CA CYS A 20 -9.88 -16.06 17.50
C CYS A 20 -10.93 -15.44 18.42
N HIS A 21 -10.92 -15.84 19.69
CA HIS A 21 -11.72 -15.19 20.72
C HIS A 21 -11.27 -13.72 20.89
N GLY A 22 -12.23 -12.80 20.76
CA GLY A 22 -12.11 -11.45 21.33
C GLY A 22 -12.27 -10.25 20.38
N ILE A 23 -12.39 -10.42 19.06
CA ILE A 23 -12.67 -9.29 18.16
C ILE A 23 -14.11 -9.39 17.65
N PRO A 24 -15.02 -8.44 17.98
CA PRO A 24 -16.36 -8.43 17.43
C PRO A 24 -16.30 -8.45 15.90
N LYS A 25 -17.06 -9.33 15.24
CA LYS A 25 -17.08 -9.43 13.77
C LYS A 25 -17.44 -8.09 13.09
N ASP A 26 -18.14 -7.21 13.80
CA ASP A 26 -18.46 -5.84 13.36
C ASP A 26 -17.25 -4.90 13.32
N TYR A 27 -16.21 -5.16 14.13
CA TYR A 27 -14.98 -4.35 14.15
C TYR A 27 -14.13 -4.57 12.89
N ILE A 28 -14.03 -5.82 12.42
CA ILE A 28 -13.33 -6.17 11.17
C ILE A 28 -14.08 -5.59 9.95
N LYS A 29 -15.41 -5.53 10.01
CA LYS A 29 -16.23 -4.92 8.96
C LYS A 29 -16.07 -3.40 8.91
N ARG A 30 -16.03 -2.71 10.07
CA ARG A 30 -15.73 -1.26 10.17
C ARG A 30 -14.31 -0.91 9.72
N LEU A 31 -13.32 -1.77 9.98
CA LEU A 31 -11.92 -1.63 9.54
C LEU A 31 -11.74 -1.62 8.01
N SER A 32 -12.75 -2.09 7.26
CA SER A 32 -12.74 -2.10 5.79
C SER A 32 -13.52 -0.95 5.14
N MET A 33 -14.17 -0.10 5.95
CA MET A 33 -15.21 0.84 5.50
C MET A 33 -14.89 2.34 5.73
N LEU A 34 -13.70 2.70 6.20
CA LEU A 34 -13.40 4.09 6.56
C LEU A 34 -12.19 4.62 5.77
N ASP A 35 -12.47 5.51 4.82
CA ASP A 35 -11.47 6.41 4.25
C ASP A 35 -11.47 7.73 5.05
N VAL A 36 -10.28 8.21 5.38
CA VAL A 36 -10.08 9.44 6.18
C VAL A 36 -9.00 10.28 5.51
N ARG A 37 -9.42 11.49 5.13
CA ARG A 37 -8.63 12.55 4.49
C ARG A 37 -7.73 13.23 5.52
N ALA A 38 -6.46 13.43 5.18
CA ALA A 38 -5.56 14.30 5.93
C ALA A 38 -5.46 15.63 5.19
N GLU A 39 -6.19 16.64 5.65
CA GLU A 39 -5.98 18.01 5.18
C GLU A 39 -4.80 18.63 5.93
N GLY A 40 -3.94 19.34 5.19
CA GLY A 40 -2.81 20.03 5.76
C GLY A 40 -3.26 21.20 6.64
N GLY A 41 -2.90 21.15 7.91
CA GLY A 41 -3.24 22.14 8.93
C GLY A 41 -3.31 21.44 10.27
N ASN A 42 -2.79 22.04 11.33
CA ASN A 42 -2.45 21.36 12.58
C ASN A 42 -3.66 21.04 13.49
N ASP A 43 -4.83 20.78 12.92
CA ASP A 43 -6.08 20.51 13.64
C ASP A 43 -6.78 19.28 13.04
N ILE A 44 -6.89 18.20 13.82
CA ILE A 44 -7.74 17.05 13.50
C ILE A 44 -9.16 17.44 13.93
N VAL A 45 -9.95 17.96 13.00
CA VAL A 45 -11.40 18.08 13.17
C VAL A 45 -12.02 16.78 12.65
N ILE A 46 -12.58 15.99 13.56
CA ILE A 46 -13.42 14.84 13.23
C ILE A 46 -14.77 15.43 12.82
N ASP A 47 -14.95 15.67 11.52
CA ASP A 47 -16.26 16.05 10.99
C ASP A 47 -17.07 14.76 10.78
N GLU A 48 -17.99 14.50 11.71
CA GLU A 48 -18.90 13.36 11.72
C GLU A 48 -20.08 13.59 10.74
N LYS A 49 -19.79 14.07 9.52
CA LYS A 49 -20.72 14.15 8.40
C LYS A 49 -20.00 14.05 7.05
N SER A 50 -19.67 12.83 6.66
CA SER A 50 -19.77 12.46 5.25
C SER A 50 -20.54 11.16 5.17
N SER A 51 -21.71 11.26 4.53
CA SER A 51 -22.65 10.19 4.26
C SER A 51 -21.93 8.93 3.81
N VAL A 52 -22.11 7.87 4.60
CA VAL A 52 -22.23 6.51 4.09
C VAL A 52 -23.29 6.56 2.99
N ASP A 53 -22.87 6.66 1.74
CA ASP A 53 -23.59 5.94 0.72
C ASP A 53 -22.97 4.56 0.63
N THR A 54 -23.84 3.58 0.72
CA THR A 54 -23.51 2.19 0.46
C THR A 54 -23.48 2.02 -1.05
N ASP A 55 -22.70 2.87 -1.73
CA ASP A 55 -22.63 2.83 -3.17
C ASP A 55 -21.55 1.82 -3.52
N SER A 56 -22.01 0.63 -3.85
CA SER A 56 -21.26 -0.49 -4.42
C SER A 56 -20.66 -0.15 -5.79
N ARG A 57 -20.13 1.07 -5.97
CA ARG A 57 -19.49 1.52 -7.19
C ARG A 57 -18.03 1.08 -7.15
N PRO A 58 -17.55 0.39 -8.19
CA PRO A 58 -16.15 -0.03 -8.25
C PRO A 58 -15.25 1.22 -8.29
N LEU A 59 -14.21 1.22 -7.46
CA LEU A 59 -13.21 2.29 -7.42
C LEU A 59 -12.03 1.93 -8.34
N LEU A 60 -11.58 2.91 -9.12
CA LEU A 60 -10.34 2.86 -9.87
C LEU A 60 -9.21 3.44 -9.03
N ARG A 61 -8.18 2.62 -8.74
CA ARG A 61 -6.95 3.04 -8.08
C ARG A 61 -5.81 3.14 -9.06
N VAL A 62 -5.22 4.32 -9.18
CA VAL A 62 -4.00 4.57 -9.97
C VAL A 62 -2.88 4.96 -9.02
N SER A 63 -1.77 4.21 -9.04
CA SER A 63 -0.57 4.51 -8.25
C SER A 63 0.60 4.76 -9.19
N VAL A 64 1.24 5.92 -9.07
CA VAL A 64 2.39 6.33 -9.88
C VAL A 64 3.62 6.49 -8.98
N TYR A 65 4.71 5.79 -9.30
CA TYR A 65 5.97 5.86 -8.55
C TYR A 65 7.09 6.52 -9.36
N GLY A 66 7.90 7.34 -8.68
CA GLY A 66 9.12 7.96 -9.22
C GLY A 66 8.92 9.32 -9.91
N GLY A 67 7.70 9.85 -9.92
CA GLY A 67 7.39 11.19 -10.45
C GLY A 67 7.45 12.29 -9.38
N LYS A 68 7.68 13.55 -9.78
CA LYS A 68 7.47 14.69 -8.88
C LYS A 68 5.98 14.94 -8.73
N LYS A 69 5.54 15.34 -7.52
CA LYS A 69 4.14 15.68 -7.21
C LYS A 69 3.49 16.52 -8.33
N LYS A 70 4.07 17.69 -8.61
CA LYS A 70 3.52 18.63 -9.58
C LYS A 70 3.34 18.03 -10.99
N GLU A 71 4.35 17.33 -11.50
CA GLU A 71 4.31 16.74 -12.85
C GLU A 71 3.29 15.59 -12.98
N VAL A 72 3.09 14.82 -11.91
CA VAL A 72 2.11 13.73 -11.89
C VAL A 72 0.70 14.29 -11.73
N PHE A 73 0.52 15.28 -10.85
CA PHE A 73 -0.76 15.96 -10.65
C PHE A 73 -1.24 16.65 -11.93
N GLU A 74 -0.38 17.42 -12.59
CA GLU A 74 -0.72 18.08 -13.88
C GLU A 74 -1.07 17.06 -14.98
N SER A 75 -0.45 15.88 -14.97
CA SER A 75 -0.78 14.82 -15.94
C SER A 75 -2.11 14.13 -15.61
N ILE A 76 -2.40 13.91 -14.32
CA ILE A 76 -3.70 13.38 -13.87
C ILE A 76 -4.82 14.37 -14.21
N GLU A 77 -4.65 15.65 -13.91
CA GLU A 77 -5.62 16.70 -14.19
C GLU A 77 -5.90 16.81 -15.69
N ARG A 78 -4.87 16.73 -16.54
CA ARG A 78 -5.01 16.77 -18.00
C ARG A 78 -5.78 15.60 -18.60
N HIS A 79 -5.73 14.41 -18.00
CA HIS A 79 -6.31 13.19 -18.59
C HIS A 79 -7.58 12.72 -17.92
N ILE A 80 -7.61 12.68 -16.59
CA ILE A 80 -8.73 12.13 -15.81
C ILE A 80 -9.65 13.25 -15.31
N GLY A 81 -9.13 14.47 -15.17
CA GLY A 81 -9.83 15.55 -14.48
C GLY A 81 -9.85 15.31 -12.97
N VAL A 82 -9.77 16.38 -12.19
CA VAL A 82 -9.94 16.29 -10.73
C VAL A 82 -11.45 16.41 -10.47
N SER A 83 -12.14 15.27 -10.42
CA SER A 83 -13.52 15.24 -9.91
C SER A 83 -13.50 15.61 -8.42
N GLU A 84 -14.52 16.29 -7.91
CA GLU A 84 -14.62 16.65 -6.47
C GLU A 84 -14.57 15.41 -5.55
N GLU A 85 -14.87 14.23 -6.09
CA GLU A 85 -14.82 12.93 -5.42
C GLU A 85 -13.48 12.19 -5.59
N ALA A 86 -12.51 12.76 -6.31
CA ALA A 86 -11.22 12.13 -6.55
C ALA A 86 -10.28 12.32 -5.35
N GLU A 87 -9.93 11.22 -4.68
CA GLU A 87 -8.95 11.25 -3.60
C GLU A 87 -7.54 11.16 -4.14
N LEU A 88 -6.81 12.27 -4.06
CA LEU A 88 -5.44 12.38 -4.56
C LEU A 88 -4.49 12.65 -3.40
N TYR A 89 -3.61 11.69 -3.11
CA TYR A 89 -2.59 11.84 -2.08
C TYR A 89 -1.20 11.50 -2.61
N HIS A 90 -0.22 12.31 -2.19
CA HIS A 90 1.19 12.04 -2.41
C HIS A 90 1.79 11.64 -1.07
N THR A 91 2.50 10.52 -1.02
CA THR A 91 3.20 10.13 0.20
C THR A 91 4.64 9.70 -0.05
N TRP A 92 5.46 9.98 0.97
CA TRP A 92 6.82 9.47 1.13
C TRP A 92 6.88 8.26 2.07
N VAL A 93 5.86 8.07 2.90
CA VAL A 93 5.80 7.03 3.95
C VAL A 93 4.47 6.27 3.86
N ASN A 94 4.44 5.00 4.24
CA ASN A 94 3.21 4.20 4.20
C ASN A 94 2.18 4.69 5.25
N VAL A 95 1.34 5.66 4.88
CA VAL A 95 0.32 6.30 5.73
C VAL A 95 -0.70 5.27 6.25
N SER A 96 -0.96 4.21 5.49
CA SER A 96 -1.92 3.17 5.86
C SER A 96 -1.54 2.41 7.14
N ALA A 97 -0.24 2.29 7.44
CA ALA A 97 0.22 1.65 8.67
C ALA A 97 0.02 2.54 9.92
N MET A 98 0.23 3.86 9.79
CA MET A 98 -0.08 4.82 10.86
C MET A 98 -1.57 4.85 11.20
N LYS A 99 -2.45 4.78 10.18
CA LYS A 99 -3.90 4.75 10.39
C LYS A 99 -4.34 3.53 11.21
N ARG A 100 -3.84 2.33 10.87
CA ARG A 100 -4.17 1.09 11.59
C ARG A 100 -3.68 1.09 13.03
N LEU A 101 -2.51 1.68 13.27
CA LEU A 101 -1.99 1.91 14.61
C LEU A 101 -2.95 2.84 15.39
N ALA A 102 -3.34 3.98 14.83
CA ALA A 102 -4.26 4.92 15.48
C ALA A 102 -5.59 4.26 15.90
N PHE A 103 -6.20 3.43 15.04
CA PHE A 103 -7.46 2.73 15.35
C PHE A 103 -7.34 1.67 16.45
N LEU A 104 -6.23 0.91 16.49
CA LEU A 104 -5.99 -0.07 17.55
C LEU A 104 -5.84 0.62 18.93
N PHE A 105 -5.45 1.88 18.95
CA PHE A 105 -5.25 2.65 20.18
C PHE A 105 -6.52 3.34 20.67
N GLU A 106 -7.37 3.85 19.77
CA GLU A 106 -8.66 4.44 20.15
C GLU A 106 -9.50 3.43 20.96
N GLY A 107 -9.62 2.19 20.47
CA GLY A 107 -10.29 1.12 21.21
C GLY A 107 -9.55 0.64 22.48
N GLY A 108 -8.24 0.90 22.61
CA GLY A 108 -7.43 0.55 23.78
C GLY A 108 -7.56 1.57 24.92
N VAL A 109 -7.66 2.86 24.58
CA VAL A 109 -7.85 3.95 25.56
C VAL A 109 -9.23 3.89 26.19
N GLU A 110 -10.26 3.54 25.40
CA GLU A 110 -11.65 3.40 25.87
C GLU A 110 -11.83 2.25 26.88
N SER A 111 -10.96 1.24 26.85
CA SER A 111 -11.03 0.08 27.75
C SER A 111 -10.26 0.27 29.07
N ALA A 112 -9.49 1.36 29.23
CA ALA A 112 -8.71 1.60 30.44
C ALA A 112 -9.59 2.25 31.52
N GLY A 113 -9.76 1.58 32.66
CA GLY A 113 -10.66 2.00 33.74
C GLY A 113 -10.03 2.96 34.75
N GLY A 114 -8.69 3.09 34.75
CA GLY A 114 -7.95 3.92 35.71
C GLY A 114 -6.90 4.86 35.09
N ILE A 115 -6.62 5.98 35.76
CA ILE A 115 -5.65 7.01 35.33
C ILE A 115 -4.24 6.43 35.15
N ILE A 116 -3.81 5.51 36.03
CA ILE A 116 -2.49 4.86 35.93
C ILE A 116 -2.40 3.95 34.71
N GLU A 117 -3.48 3.23 34.38
CA GLU A 117 -3.57 2.37 33.20
C GLU A 117 -3.50 3.20 31.92
N ILE A 118 -4.19 4.35 31.89
CA ILE A 118 -4.12 5.31 30.78
C ILE A 118 -2.68 5.78 30.56
N VAL A 119 -1.97 6.20 31.62
CA VAL A 119 -0.58 6.66 31.52
C VAL A 119 0.36 5.56 31.02
N CYS A 120 0.21 4.32 31.53
CA CYS A 120 1.01 3.18 31.10
C CYS A 120 0.80 2.86 29.61
N MET A 121 -0.45 2.87 29.15
CA MET A 121 -0.81 2.61 27.76
C MET A 121 -0.33 3.72 26.83
N PHE A 122 -0.36 4.99 27.25
CA PHE A 122 0.31 6.08 26.54
C PHE A 122 1.83 5.88 26.42
N ALA A 123 2.51 5.42 27.47
CA ALA A 123 3.95 5.17 27.41
C ALA A 123 4.29 4.04 26.42
N VAL A 124 3.50 2.96 26.41
CA VAL A 124 3.63 1.88 25.42
C VAL A 124 3.36 2.39 24.01
N LEU A 125 2.36 3.24 23.83
CA LEU A 125 2.04 3.85 22.54
C LEU A 125 3.19 4.71 22.00
N VAL A 126 3.75 5.58 22.84
CA VAL A 126 4.92 6.41 22.47
C VAL A 126 6.10 5.51 22.08
N LEU A 127 6.34 4.44 22.83
CA LEU A 127 7.41 3.48 22.51
C LEU A 127 7.17 2.77 21.17
N LEU A 128 5.95 2.29 20.92
CA LEU A 128 5.59 1.62 19.66
C LEU A 128 5.68 2.58 18.46
N LEU A 129 5.22 3.82 18.61
CA LEU A 129 5.35 4.84 17.58
C LEU A 129 6.81 5.20 17.32
N ALA A 130 7.63 5.32 18.36
CA ALA A 130 9.06 5.55 18.22
C ALA A 130 9.75 4.39 17.50
N LEU A 131 9.43 3.14 17.84
CA LEU A 131 10.00 1.96 17.20
C LEU A 131 9.55 1.83 15.74
N PHE A 132 8.28 2.14 15.45
CA PHE A 132 7.74 2.19 14.10
C PHE A 132 8.39 3.30 13.27
N ALA A 133 8.53 4.51 13.82
CA ALA A 133 9.19 5.63 13.16
C ALA A 133 10.68 5.32 12.90
N PHE A 134 11.37 4.72 13.87
CA PHE A 134 12.73 4.24 13.70
C PHE A 134 12.83 3.19 12.59
N TRP A 135 11.91 2.23 12.53
CA TRP A 135 11.88 1.23 11.48
C TRP A 135 11.67 1.83 10.09
N GLN A 136 10.71 2.75 9.94
CA GLN A 136 10.44 3.44 8.67
C GLN A 136 11.61 4.35 8.25
N LEU A 137 12.19 5.09 9.18
CA LEU A 137 13.20 6.10 8.86
C LEU A 137 14.59 5.50 8.69
N VAL A 138 14.98 4.56 9.54
CA VAL A 138 16.36 4.05 9.56
C VAL A 138 16.46 2.79 8.71
N ILE A 139 15.69 1.76 9.04
CA ILE A 139 15.83 0.44 8.40
C ILE A 139 15.38 0.51 6.94
N ALA A 140 14.19 1.05 6.67
CA ALA A 140 13.68 1.10 5.30
C ALA A 140 14.55 1.99 4.40
N ILE A 141 15.06 3.12 4.90
CA ILE A 141 15.98 3.98 4.12
C ILE A 141 17.31 3.26 3.85
N ILE A 142 17.93 2.63 4.86
CA ILE A 142 19.18 1.87 4.66
C ILE A 142 18.98 0.78 3.61
N VAL A 143 17.91 0.00 3.72
CA VAL A 143 17.58 -1.05 2.74
C VAL A 143 17.43 -0.46 1.35
N LEU A 144 16.70 0.65 1.20
CA LEU A 144 16.51 1.32 -0.09
C LEU A 144 17.82 1.88 -0.66
N ILE A 145 18.72 2.39 0.19
CA ILE A 145 20.06 2.84 -0.23
C ILE A 145 20.87 1.66 -0.76
N VAL A 146 20.91 0.55 0.00
CA VAL A 146 21.63 -0.67 -0.43
C VAL A 146 21.05 -1.17 -1.76
N MET A 147 19.73 -1.30 -1.88
CA MET A 147 19.08 -1.69 -3.13
C MET A 147 19.38 -0.70 -4.27
N ALA A 148 19.42 0.60 -3.98
CA ALA A 148 19.75 1.62 -4.97
C ALA A 148 21.20 1.49 -5.46
N LEU A 149 22.15 1.12 -4.61
CA LEU A 149 23.54 0.87 -5.01
C LEU A 149 23.64 -0.32 -5.98
N PHE A 150 22.92 -1.40 -5.72
CA PHE A 150 22.93 -2.59 -6.60
C PHE A 150 22.13 -2.40 -7.91
N SER A 151 21.04 -1.62 -7.86
CA SER A 151 20.09 -1.45 -8.98
C SER A 151 20.30 -0.15 -9.79
N GLY A 152 21.36 0.61 -9.50
CA GLY A 152 21.63 1.88 -10.20
C GLY A 152 20.59 2.97 -9.91
N GLY A 153 20.06 3.02 -8.70
CA GLY A 153 19.13 4.06 -8.25
C GLY A 153 17.65 3.81 -8.54
N ALA A 154 17.28 2.68 -9.15
CA ALA A 154 15.88 2.40 -9.46
C ALA A 154 15.00 2.29 -8.20
N ALA A 155 15.54 1.74 -7.11
CA ALA A 155 14.83 1.61 -5.82
C ALA A 155 14.38 2.97 -5.25
N LEU A 156 15.12 4.07 -5.50
CA LEU A 156 14.75 5.41 -5.03
C LEU A 156 13.43 5.91 -5.63
N LYS A 157 13.02 5.37 -6.78
CA LYS A 157 11.71 5.70 -7.37
C LYS A 157 10.54 5.24 -6.50
N TYR A 158 10.76 4.25 -5.64
CA TYR A 158 9.73 3.79 -4.72
C TYR A 158 9.38 4.78 -3.62
N LEU A 159 10.32 5.64 -3.22
CA LEU A 159 10.14 6.65 -2.17
C LEU A 159 9.08 7.71 -2.52
N ARG A 160 8.81 7.92 -3.81
CA ARG A 160 7.88 8.94 -4.28
C ARG A 160 6.69 8.29 -4.94
N GLY A 161 5.59 8.15 -4.20
CA GLY A 161 4.33 7.60 -4.70
C GLY A 161 3.23 8.66 -4.73
N THR A 162 2.56 8.79 -5.87
CA THR A 162 1.29 9.52 -6.00
C THR A 162 0.18 8.50 -6.22
N PHE A 163 -0.89 8.64 -5.46
CA PHE A 163 -2.01 7.71 -5.46
C PHE A 163 -3.30 8.47 -5.72
N LEU A 164 -4.10 7.94 -6.63
CA LEU A 164 -5.36 8.48 -7.05
C LEU A 164 -6.41 7.38 -6.91
N SER A 165 -7.50 7.66 -6.19
CA SER A 165 -8.70 6.83 -6.12
C SER A 165 -9.87 7.62 -6.69
N VAL A 166 -10.55 7.09 -7.70
CA VAL A 166 -11.72 7.73 -8.33
C VAL A 166 -12.81 6.69 -8.58
N PRO A 167 -14.10 7.03 -8.46
CA PRO A 167 -15.19 6.17 -8.92
C PRO A 167 -15.01 5.76 -10.38
N LEU A 168 -15.22 4.49 -10.72
CA LEU A 168 -15.01 4.00 -12.10
C LEU A 168 -15.97 4.65 -13.10
N ASP A 169 -17.16 5.04 -12.65
CA ASP A 169 -18.23 5.56 -13.51
C ASP A 169 -17.94 6.99 -14.02
N SER A 170 -17.01 7.70 -13.39
CA SER A 170 -16.63 9.07 -13.77
C SER A 170 -15.37 9.13 -14.67
N VAL A 171 -14.75 7.99 -14.98
CA VAL A 171 -13.45 7.95 -15.68
C VAL A 171 -13.49 7.14 -16.97
N ASP A 172 -13.08 7.76 -18.08
CA ASP A 172 -12.85 7.04 -19.34
C ASP A 172 -11.57 6.18 -19.25
N LEU A 173 -11.72 4.86 -19.45
CA LEU A 173 -10.62 3.90 -19.49
C LEU A 173 -9.57 4.23 -20.57
N LYS A 174 -9.96 4.90 -21.65
CA LYS A 174 -9.01 5.35 -22.69
C LYS A 174 -8.10 6.46 -22.17
N ALA A 175 -8.64 7.39 -21.38
CA ALA A 175 -7.86 8.43 -20.74
C ALA A 175 -6.85 7.87 -19.73
N VAL A 176 -7.25 6.84 -18.96
CA VAL A 176 -6.35 6.11 -18.05
C VAL A 176 -5.22 5.41 -18.81
N ALA A 177 -5.51 4.83 -19.98
CA ALA A 177 -4.49 4.22 -20.82
C ALA A 177 -3.49 5.27 -21.38
N GLN A 178 -3.98 6.45 -21.74
CA GLN A 178 -3.14 7.56 -22.22
C GLN A 178 -2.27 8.15 -21.10
N LEU A 179 -2.84 8.37 -19.92
CA LEU A 179 -2.09 8.72 -18.71
C LEU A 179 -1.01 7.67 -18.43
N THR A 180 -1.37 6.39 -18.46
CA THR A 180 -0.41 5.30 -18.23
C THR A 180 0.71 5.32 -19.27
N LYS A 181 0.40 5.56 -20.55
CA LYS A 181 1.39 5.68 -21.62
C LYS A 181 2.35 6.85 -21.35
N GLU A 182 1.84 8.04 -21.02
CA GLU A 182 2.67 9.22 -20.72
C GLU A 182 3.59 8.96 -19.52
N GLN A 183 3.06 8.40 -18.44
CA GLN A 183 3.82 8.15 -17.22
C GLN A 183 4.89 7.05 -17.41
N VAL A 184 4.57 5.96 -18.13
CA VAL A 184 5.52 4.87 -18.39
C VAL A 184 6.65 5.33 -19.32
N THR A 185 6.33 6.12 -20.36
CA THR A 185 7.33 6.71 -21.26
C THR A 185 8.22 7.72 -20.53
N ALA A 186 7.68 8.47 -19.57
CA ALA A 186 8.44 9.35 -18.68
C ALA A 186 9.33 8.60 -17.64
N GLY A 187 9.42 7.27 -17.69
CA GLY A 187 10.32 6.52 -16.82
C GLY A 187 9.72 6.06 -15.48
N ARG A 188 8.40 6.23 -15.28
CA ARG A 188 7.70 6.02 -14.01
C ARG A 188 7.03 4.64 -13.97
N PHE A 189 6.73 4.16 -12.77
CA PHE A 189 5.98 2.91 -12.59
C PHE A 189 4.51 3.23 -12.31
N VAL A 190 3.60 2.66 -13.07
CA VAL A 190 2.15 2.89 -12.91
C VAL A 190 1.45 1.58 -12.62
N ASN A 191 0.71 1.53 -11.53
CA ASN A 191 -0.19 0.45 -11.18
C ASN A 191 -1.63 0.94 -11.23
N VAL A 192 -2.41 0.35 -12.12
CA VAL A 192 -3.87 0.56 -12.23
C VAL A 192 -4.56 -0.69 -11.71
N ALA A 193 -5.46 -0.52 -10.75
CA ALA A 193 -6.29 -1.58 -10.16
C ALA A 193 -7.74 -1.10 -10.07
N ILE A 194 -8.69 -2.01 -10.26
CA ILE A 194 -10.12 -1.74 -10.04
C ILE A 194 -10.56 -2.63 -8.88
N ASP A 195 -11.18 -2.03 -7.87
CA ASP A 195 -11.71 -2.76 -6.73
C ASP A 195 -12.93 -3.59 -7.17
N ASN A 196 -12.95 -4.86 -6.78
CA ASN A 196 -14.08 -5.80 -6.95
C ASN A 196 -14.57 -6.04 -8.40
N ALA A 197 -13.78 -5.76 -9.44
CA ALA A 197 -14.14 -6.10 -10.82
C ALA A 197 -12.96 -6.54 -11.68
N GLU A 198 -13.10 -7.70 -12.35
CA GLU A 198 -12.29 -8.08 -13.52
C GLU A 198 -12.74 -7.31 -14.77
N LYS A 199 -12.76 -5.97 -14.71
CA LYS A 199 -12.89 -5.19 -15.94
C LYS A 199 -11.54 -5.20 -16.65
N ASN A 200 -11.56 -5.41 -17.96
CA ASN A 200 -10.37 -5.35 -18.84
C ASN A 200 -9.77 -3.93 -18.80
N ILE A 201 -8.91 -3.68 -17.82
CA ILE A 201 -8.01 -2.54 -17.84
C ILE A 201 -7.08 -2.79 -19.04
N GLY A 202 -7.13 -1.91 -20.05
CA GLY A 202 -6.53 -2.16 -21.36
C GLY A 202 -5.08 -2.69 -21.30
N PRO A 203 -4.57 -3.32 -22.38
CA PRO A 203 -3.34 -4.12 -22.34
C PRO A 203 -2.10 -3.34 -21.87
N ILE A 204 -2.06 -2.03 -22.12
CA ILE A 204 -0.99 -1.13 -21.68
C ILE A 204 -0.98 -1.00 -20.15
N ALA A 205 -2.15 -0.76 -19.55
CA ALA A 205 -2.30 -0.62 -18.11
C ALA A 205 -2.01 -1.93 -17.39
N LEU A 206 -2.48 -3.07 -17.92
CA LEU A 206 -2.19 -4.39 -17.36
C LEU A 206 -0.69 -4.71 -17.39
N ALA A 207 -0.01 -4.44 -18.51
CA ALA A 207 1.44 -4.64 -18.63
C ALA A 207 2.23 -3.73 -17.67
N SER A 208 1.80 -2.47 -17.53
CA SER A 208 2.40 -1.52 -16.58
C SER A 208 2.19 -1.95 -15.13
N SER A 209 0.97 -2.38 -14.78
CA SER A 209 0.63 -2.89 -13.45
C SER A 209 1.45 -4.12 -13.10
N LYS A 210 1.68 -5.04 -14.06
CA LYS A 210 2.53 -6.21 -13.84
C LYS A 210 3.99 -5.82 -13.55
N ALA A 211 4.56 -4.91 -14.33
CA ALA A 211 5.92 -4.41 -14.11
C ALA A 211 6.06 -3.72 -12.74
N THR A 212 5.09 -2.87 -12.40
CA THR A 212 5.05 -2.15 -11.11
C THR A 212 4.86 -3.09 -9.94
N ARG A 213 4.00 -4.11 -10.06
CA ARG A 213 3.80 -5.12 -9.02
C ARG A 213 5.09 -5.89 -8.75
N LEU A 214 5.78 -6.35 -9.80
CA LEU A 214 7.04 -7.07 -9.65
C LEU A 214 8.11 -6.20 -8.98
N PHE A 215 8.23 -4.94 -9.40
CA PHE A 215 9.10 -3.94 -8.77
C PHE A 215 8.82 -3.78 -7.27
N LYS A 216 7.55 -3.56 -6.90
CA LYS A 216 7.14 -3.41 -5.49
C LYS A 216 7.35 -4.67 -4.67
N THR A 217 7.02 -5.83 -5.22
CA THR A 217 7.19 -7.12 -4.53
C THR A 217 8.66 -7.37 -4.22
N GLY A 218 9.57 -7.07 -5.15
CA GLY A 218 11.02 -7.18 -4.89
C GLY A 218 11.47 -6.33 -3.69
N ILE A 219 11.01 -5.07 -3.63
CA ILE A 219 11.30 -4.16 -2.50
C ILE A 219 10.71 -4.69 -1.19
N HIS A 220 9.46 -5.16 -1.19
CA HIS A 220 8.83 -5.71 0.01
C HIS A 220 9.53 -6.96 0.51
N ILE A 221 9.98 -7.86 -0.39
CA ILE A 221 10.75 -9.05 -0.02
C ILE A 221 12.09 -8.65 0.60
N ALA A 222 12.80 -7.69 0.00
CA ALA A 222 14.06 -7.20 0.55
C ALA A 222 13.87 -6.56 1.94
N LEU A 223 12.84 -5.73 2.11
CA LEU A 223 12.52 -5.08 3.38
C LEU A 223 12.09 -6.09 4.45
N LEU A 224 11.27 -7.07 4.09
CA LEU A 224 10.86 -8.15 4.98
C LEU A 224 12.07 -8.98 5.43
N THR A 225 12.92 -9.36 4.48
CA THR A 225 14.14 -10.13 4.76
C THR A 225 15.07 -9.38 5.71
N ALA A 226 15.31 -8.09 5.45
CA ALA A 226 16.13 -7.24 6.31
C ALA A 226 15.50 -7.06 7.71
N THR A 227 14.18 -6.94 7.78
CA THR A 227 13.46 -6.81 9.06
C THR A 227 13.57 -8.10 9.88
N LEU A 228 13.36 -9.26 9.25
CA LEU A 228 13.50 -10.56 9.91
C LEU A 228 14.93 -10.80 10.39
N PHE A 229 15.92 -10.45 9.56
CA PHE A 229 17.32 -10.53 9.95
C PHE A 229 17.62 -9.67 11.18
N LEU A 230 17.16 -8.42 11.20
CA LEU A 230 17.35 -7.52 12.35
C LEU A 230 16.67 -8.04 13.62
N VAL A 231 15.41 -8.51 13.52
CA VAL A 231 14.69 -9.08 14.67
C VAL A 231 15.45 -10.29 15.23
N LEU A 232 15.97 -11.14 14.35
CA LEU A 232 16.77 -12.28 14.74
C LEU A 232 18.09 -11.84 15.40
N GLU A 233 18.79 -10.87 14.83
CA GLU A 233 20.03 -10.31 15.38
C GLU A 233 19.82 -9.73 16.79
N VAL A 234 18.75 -8.97 16.98
CA VAL A 234 18.35 -8.43 18.29
C VAL A 234 18.04 -9.57 19.28
N ALA A 235 17.27 -10.57 18.87
CA ALA A 235 16.94 -11.73 19.72
C ALA A 235 18.20 -12.52 20.14
N PHE A 236 19.10 -12.80 19.21
CA PHE A 236 20.38 -13.45 19.51
C PHE A 236 21.24 -12.60 20.44
N ARG A 237 21.25 -11.28 20.24
CA ARG A 237 22.01 -10.36 21.10
C ARG A 237 21.49 -10.35 22.53
N PHE A 238 20.17 -10.44 22.72
CA PHE A 238 19.56 -10.51 24.05
C PHE A 238 19.72 -11.88 24.72
N LEU A 239 19.54 -12.98 23.98
CA LEU A 239 19.53 -14.34 24.55
C LEU A 239 20.93 -14.93 24.75
N ALA A 240 21.84 -14.69 23.80
CA ALA A 240 23.17 -15.32 23.79
C ALA A 240 24.32 -14.32 24.04
N ALA A 241 24.02 -13.02 24.17
CA ALA A 241 25.02 -11.94 24.25
C ALA A 241 26.02 -11.92 23.09
N GLN A 242 25.70 -12.59 21.98
CA GLN A 242 26.52 -12.73 20.79
C GLN A 242 25.79 -12.15 19.57
N TRP A 243 26.56 -11.77 18.55
CA TRP A 243 26.02 -11.33 17.27
C TRP A 243 25.74 -12.52 16.37
N ALA A 244 24.68 -12.45 15.56
CA ALA A 244 24.30 -13.49 14.61
C ALA A 244 25.17 -13.45 13.32
N PHE A 245 26.50 -13.48 13.47
CA PHE A 245 27.45 -13.52 12.35
C PHE A 245 27.77 -14.95 11.88
N ASP A 246 26.88 -15.91 12.16
CA ASP A 246 27.01 -17.23 11.58
C ASP A 246 26.93 -17.11 10.05
N ALA A 247 27.96 -17.63 9.38
CA ALA A 247 28.08 -17.57 7.93
C ALA A 247 26.85 -18.16 7.22
N MET A 248 26.22 -19.20 7.79
CA MET A 248 25.02 -19.80 7.21
C MET A 248 23.80 -18.86 7.30
N ILE A 249 23.62 -18.17 8.42
CA ILE A 249 22.53 -17.21 8.60
C ILE A 249 22.72 -16.05 7.61
N LEU A 250 23.93 -15.48 7.56
CA LEU A 250 24.25 -14.40 6.62
C LEU A 250 24.04 -14.83 5.16
N LEU A 251 24.42 -16.05 4.81
CA LEU A 251 24.26 -16.57 3.45
C LEU A 251 22.79 -16.73 3.08
N VAL A 252 21.95 -17.31 3.95
CA VAL A 252 20.52 -17.52 3.69
C VAL A 252 19.79 -16.18 3.55
N PHE A 253 19.98 -15.25 4.50
CA PHE A 253 19.35 -13.93 4.44
C PHE A 253 19.90 -13.08 3.29
N GLY A 254 21.20 -13.19 3.00
CA GLY A 254 21.85 -12.53 1.86
C GLY A 254 21.26 -12.99 0.52
N TRP A 255 21.07 -14.29 0.33
CA TRP A 255 20.43 -14.83 -0.87
C TRP A 255 18.97 -14.41 -1.01
N ALA A 256 18.21 -14.44 0.08
CA ALA A 256 16.81 -13.98 0.07
C ALA A 256 16.71 -12.48 -0.26
N PHE A 257 17.62 -11.66 0.27
CA PHE A 257 17.70 -10.24 -0.04
C PHE A 257 18.07 -10.00 -1.51
N PHE A 258 19.06 -10.73 -2.02
CA PHE A 258 19.47 -10.66 -3.42
C PHE A 258 18.35 -11.08 -4.38
N PHE A 259 17.57 -12.09 -4.02
CA PHE A 259 16.37 -12.48 -4.77
C PHE A 259 15.35 -11.33 -4.85
N GLY A 260 15.17 -10.58 -3.76
CA GLY A 260 14.36 -9.35 -3.76
C GLY A 260 14.87 -8.30 -4.75
N ILE A 261 16.19 -8.06 -4.81
CA ILE A 261 16.81 -7.15 -5.78
C ILE A 261 16.55 -7.64 -7.21
N ALA A 262 16.80 -8.93 -7.50
CA ALA A 262 16.62 -9.50 -8.83
C ALA A 262 15.17 -9.39 -9.33
N LEU A 263 14.17 -9.61 -8.45
CA LEU A 263 12.76 -9.39 -8.78
C LEU A 263 12.46 -7.92 -9.08
N MET A 264 12.99 -7.00 -8.27
CA MET A 264 12.82 -5.58 -8.49
C MET A 264 13.38 -5.15 -9.85
N ASP A 265 14.59 -5.58 -10.17
CA ASP A 265 15.25 -5.31 -11.46
C ASP A 265 14.49 -5.92 -12.63
N GLY A 266 13.91 -7.11 -12.46
CA GLY A 266 12.97 -7.68 -13.43
C GLY A 266 11.80 -6.75 -13.72
N GLY A 267 11.25 -6.09 -12.70
CA GLY A 267 10.22 -5.06 -12.86
C GLY A 267 10.71 -3.83 -13.65
N VAL A 268 11.95 -3.38 -13.39
CA VAL A 268 12.60 -2.28 -14.12
C VAL A 268 12.75 -2.63 -15.61
N VAL A 269 13.21 -3.84 -15.92
CA VAL A 269 13.40 -4.32 -17.29
C VAL A 269 12.07 -4.41 -18.03
N LEU A 270 11.04 -4.98 -17.41
CA LEU A 270 9.70 -5.07 -18.02
C LEU A 270 9.13 -3.68 -18.33
N ARG A 271 9.28 -2.72 -17.41
CA ARG A 271 8.88 -1.33 -17.62
C ARG A 271 9.66 -0.70 -18.77
N TYR A 272 10.97 -0.92 -18.84
CA TYR A 272 11.80 -0.39 -19.93
C TYR A 272 11.38 -0.94 -21.30
N GLN A 273 11.12 -2.25 -21.40
CA GLN A 273 10.63 -2.86 -22.63
C GLN A 273 9.25 -2.31 -23.05
N LEU A 274 8.34 -2.12 -22.08
CA LEU A 274 7.03 -1.51 -22.34
C LEU A 274 7.17 -0.07 -22.84
N SER A 275 8.01 0.73 -22.17
CA SER A 275 8.31 2.11 -22.58
C SER A 275 8.85 2.18 -24.01
N LYS A 276 9.79 1.29 -24.38
CA LYS A 276 10.34 1.21 -25.74
C LYS A 276 9.27 0.84 -26.79
N LYS A 277 8.40 -0.13 -26.49
CA LYS A 277 7.29 -0.50 -27.38
C LYS A 277 6.32 0.66 -27.62
N LEU A 278 5.98 1.41 -26.57
CA LEU A 278 5.05 2.54 -26.63
C LEU A 278 5.65 3.76 -27.35
N SER A 279 6.96 3.99 -27.19
CA SER A 279 7.67 5.08 -27.88
C SER A 279 7.73 4.84 -29.38
N ASN A 280 7.85 3.59 -29.84
CA ASN A 280 7.90 3.25 -31.27
C ASN A 280 6.53 3.29 -31.98
N GLN A 281 5.44 3.46 -31.24
CA GLN A 281 4.07 3.57 -31.76
C GLN A 281 3.59 5.02 -31.87
N THR A 282 4.48 5.98 -31.67
CA THR A 282 4.20 7.43 -31.74
C THR A 282 5.03 8.00 -32.88
#